data_AF-A0A645GKX4-F1
#
_entry.id   AF-A0A645GKX4-F1
#
_cell.length_a   1.000
_cell.length_b   1.000
_cell.length_c   1.000
_cell.angle_alpha   90.00
_cell.angle_beta   90.00
_cell.angle_gamma   90.00
#
_symmetry.space_group_name_H-M   'P 1'
#
loop_
_entity.id
_entity.type
_entity.pdbx_description
1 polymer ?
#
loop_
_entity_poly.entity_id
_entity_poly.type
_entity_poly.pdbx_seq_one_letter_code
_entity_poly.pdbx_strand_id
1 'polypeptide(L)'
;MPPGSGGLLFLPYLNGERTPHLNPNISGAFLGLNLGSDCARMSRAVMEGVTYALYQCLELCEGMGLHSDVLIASGGGARSSVWRQIQADVFGLPLKMARQEEQACLGGCICAAVGCGAYKNAAQACAGMVRYYDWLVEPNEANHRRYGQYYQLFKETYTSCADVLERVTKMGREEME
;
A
#
# COMPACT_ATOMS: atom_id res chain seq x y z
N MET A 1 -13.64 -5.72 12.46
CA MET A 1 -12.93 -7.03 12.41
C MET A 1 -11.51 -6.81 12.92
N PRO A 2 -10.93 -7.72 13.71
CA PRO A 2 -9.57 -7.57 14.25
C PRO A 2 -8.49 -7.73 13.16
N PRO A 3 -7.30 -7.11 13.29
CA PRO A 3 -6.19 -7.26 12.34
C PRO A 3 -5.88 -8.70 11.93
N GLY A 4 -5.56 -8.88 10.65
CA GLY A 4 -5.08 -10.16 10.08
C GLY A 4 -6.19 -11.05 9.51
N SER A 5 -7.36 -10.48 9.22
CA SER A 5 -8.43 -11.11 8.42
C SER A 5 -8.81 -12.56 8.80
N GLY A 6 -8.71 -12.92 10.08
CA GLY A 6 -9.00 -14.28 10.56
C GLY A 6 -7.95 -15.32 10.13
N GLY A 7 -6.71 -14.91 9.90
CA GLY A 7 -5.62 -15.76 9.42
C GLY A 7 -5.43 -15.76 7.90
N LEU A 8 -6.24 -15.00 7.15
CA LEU A 8 -6.09 -14.88 5.71
C LEU A 8 -4.95 -13.94 5.34
N LEU A 9 -4.12 -14.38 4.40
CA LEU A 9 -3.13 -13.55 3.73
C LEU A 9 -3.44 -13.47 2.24
N PHE A 10 -3.21 -12.30 1.66
CA PHE A 10 -3.37 -12.07 0.24
C PHE A 10 -2.09 -11.49 -0.34
N LEU A 11 -1.49 -12.17 -1.31
CA LEU A 11 -0.40 -11.64 -2.14
C LEU A 11 -1.01 -10.84 -3.28
N PRO A 12 -0.74 -9.52 -3.40
CA PRO A 12 -1.47 -8.64 -4.32
C PRO A 12 -0.90 -8.60 -5.75
N TYR A 13 -0.02 -9.52 -6.12
CA TYR A 13 0.77 -9.47 -7.35
C TYR A 13 -0.02 -9.90 -8.61
N LEU A 14 -1.23 -9.39 -8.79
CA LEU A 14 -2.19 -9.82 -9.82
C LEU A 14 -1.66 -9.68 -11.27
N ASN A 15 -0.68 -8.78 -11.48
CA ASN A 15 -0.09 -8.53 -12.80
C ASN A 15 1.45 -8.51 -12.72
N GLY A 16 2.02 -9.45 -11.96
CA GLY A 16 3.43 -9.36 -11.55
C GLY A 16 3.65 -8.26 -10.51
N GLU A 17 4.91 -8.02 -10.16
CA GLU A 17 5.29 -6.95 -9.25
C GLU A 17 6.58 -6.26 -9.69
N ARG A 18 6.61 -4.94 -9.53
CA ARG A 18 7.81 -4.12 -9.78
C ARG A 18 8.61 -3.96 -8.50
N THR A 19 8.05 -3.35 -7.48
CA THR A 19 8.71 -3.14 -6.20
C THR A 19 7.86 -3.83 -5.15
N PRO A 20 8.44 -4.66 -4.27
CA PRO A 20 9.87 -4.83 -4.00
C PRO A 20 10.61 -5.88 -4.86
N HIS A 21 9.90 -6.71 -5.61
CA HIS A 21 10.46 -7.98 -6.13
C HIS A 21 11.05 -7.97 -7.54
N LEU A 22 10.67 -7.00 -8.37
CA LEU A 22 11.05 -6.90 -9.80
C LEU A 22 10.78 -8.20 -10.58
N ASN A 23 9.65 -8.86 -10.31
CA ASN A 23 9.28 -10.11 -10.96
C ASN A 23 7.96 -9.94 -11.75
N PRO A 24 8.00 -9.91 -13.10
CA PRO A 24 6.80 -9.82 -13.92
C PRO A 24 6.03 -11.14 -14.02
N ASN A 25 6.59 -12.24 -13.54
CA ASN A 25 6.08 -13.59 -13.71
C ASN A 25 5.47 -14.16 -12.43
N ILE A 26 5.00 -13.33 -11.50
CA ILE A 26 4.24 -13.80 -10.33
C ILE A 26 2.78 -13.37 -10.44
N SER A 27 1.90 -14.09 -9.73
CA SER A 27 0.47 -13.83 -9.68
C SER A 27 0.00 -13.69 -8.23
N GLY A 28 -1.21 -13.16 -8.05
CA GLY A 28 -1.81 -13.01 -6.73
C GLY A 28 -2.25 -14.35 -6.14
N ALA A 29 -2.26 -14.45 -4.81
CA ALA A 29 -2.61 -15.68 -4.11
C ALA A 29 -3.34 -15.39 -2.79
N PHE A 30 -4.33 -16.20 -2.46
CA PHE A 30 -4.92 -16.25 -1.12
C PHE A 30 -4.36 -17.44 -0.36
N LEU A 31 -3.98 -17.21 0.90
CA LEU A 31 -3.52 -18.24 1.82
C LEU A 31 -4.38 -18.25 3.08
N GLY A 32 -4.48 -19.42 3.71
CA GLY A 32 -5.25 -19.62 4.95
C GLY A 32 -6.77 -19.78 4.75
N LEU A 33 -7.24 -19.93 3.50
CA LEU A 33 -8.65 -20.17 3.20
C LEU A 33 -9.16 -21.43 3.93
N ASN A 34 -10.34 -21.29 4.53
CA ASN A 34 -11.04 -22.33 5.27
C ASN A 34 -12.56 -22.11 5.20
N LEU A 35 -13.36 -23.04 5.72
CA LEU A 35 -14.83 -22.97 5.67
C LEU A 35 -15.44 -21.70 6.31
N GLY A 36 -14.71 -21.02 7.20
CA GLY A 36 -15.10 -19.74 7.78
C GLY A 36 -14.63 -18.52 7.01
N SER A 37 -14.05 -18.68 5.82
CA SER A 37 -13.60 -17.56 4.98
C SER A 37 -14.79 -17.01 4.19
N ASP A 38 -15.27 -15.85 4.61
CA ASP A 38 -16.36 -15.14 3.95
C ASP A 38 -15.83 -13.97 3.09
N CYS A 39 -16.73 -13.37 2.30
CA CYS A 39 -16.42 -12.23 1.46
C CYS A 39 -15.82 -11.05 2.25
N ALA A 40 -16.27 -10.83 3.49
CA ALA A 40 -15.78 -9.74 4.32
C ALA A 40 -14.30 -9.95 4.74
N ARG A 41 -13.94 -11.18 5.15
CA ARG A 41 -12.56 -11.54 5.52
C ARG A 41 -11.65 -11.51 4.31
N MET A 42 -12.10 -12.05 3.17
CA MET A 42 -11.31 -12.02 1.93
C MET A 42 -11.10 -10.58 1.44
N SER A 43 -12.13 -9.74 1.45
CA SER A 43 -12.02 -8.33 1.08
C SER A 43 -11.04 -7.59 1.99
N ARG A 44 -11.09 -7.85 3.30
CA ARG A 44 -10.13 -7.26 4.25
C ARG A 44 -8.71 -7.77 4.04
N ALA A 45 -8.53 -9.05 3.72
CA ALA A 45 -7.23 -9.62 3.42
C ALA A 45 -6.60 -8.96 2.18
N VAL A 46 -7.41 -8.61 1.17
CA VAL A 46 -6.95 -7.82 0.03
C VAL A 46 -6.43 -6.45 0.45
N MET A 47 -7.20 -5.73 1.28
CA MET A 47 -6.79 -4.41 1.78
C MET A 47 -5.49 -4.48 2.59
N GLU A 48 -5.38 -5.46 3.48
CA GLU A 48 -4.18 -5.71 4.29
C GLU A 48 -2.99 -6.11 3.41
N GLY A 49 -3.18 -7.04 2.46
CA GLY A 49 -2.15 -7.52 1.54
C GLY A 49 -1.53 -6.43 0.67
N VAL A 50 -2.36 -5.57 0.08
CA VAL A 50 -1.89 -4.39 -0.66
C VAL A 50 -1.11 -3.44 0.26
N THR A 51 -1.59 -3.25 1.49
CA THR A 51 -0.93 -2.39 2.48
C THR A 51 0.44 -2.96 2.88
N TYR A 52 0.57 -4.28 3.04
CA TYR A 52 1.86 -4.93 3.33
C TYR A 52 2.85 -4.79 2.16
N ALA A 53 2.40 -4.91 0.91
CA ALA A 53 3.26 -4.69 -0.25
C ALA A 53 3.79 -3.24 -0.29
N LEU A 54 2.94 -2.25 0.01
CA LEU A 54 3.37 -0.85 0.15
C LEU A 54 4.32 -0.64 1.34
N TYR A 55 4.10 -1.34 2.46
CA TYR A 55 4.97 -1.26 3.61
C TYR A 55 6.36 -1.85 3.34
N GLN A 56 6.48 -2.91 2.53
CA GLN A 56 7.79 -3.38 2.04
C GLN A 56 8.54 -2.29 1.27
N CYS A 57 7.86 -1.49 0.46
CA CYS A 57 8.49 -0.37 -0.23
C CYS A 57 9.02 0.68 0.74
N LEU A 58 8.31 0.96 1.84
CA LEU A 58 8.79 1.86 2.88
C LEU A 58 10.00 1.27 3.62
N GLU A 59 9.97 -0.01 3.98
CA GLU A 59 11.10 -0.72 4.62
C GLU A 59 12.38 -0.63 3.76
N LEU A 60 12.25 -0.71 2.43
CA LEU A 60 13.37 -0.48 1.50
C LEU A 60 13.88 0.97 1.52
N CYS A 61 12.97 1.95 1.54
CA CYS A 61 13.33 3.37 1.67
C CYS A 61 14.07 3.66 2.97
N GLU A 62 13.60 3.12 4.09
CA GLU A 62 14.24 3.25 5.40
C GLU A 62 15.63 2.59 5.42
N GLY A 63 15.79 1.45 4.75
CA GLY A 63 17.10 0.82 4.55
C GLY A 63 18.10 1.68 3.77
N MET A 64 17.62 2.66 2.99
CA MET A 64 18.44 3.67 2.30
C MET A 64 18.66 4.95 3.13
N GLY A 65 18.18 5.00 4.39
CA GLY A 65 18.26 6.16 5.26
C GLY A 65 17.19 7.23 4.99
N LEU A 66 16.13 6.89 4.25
CA LEU A 66 14.99 7.77 4.02
C LEU A 66 13.90 7.49 5.07
N HIS A 67 13.63 8.47 5.92
CA HIS A 67 12.63 8.35 6.98
C HIS A 67 11.38 9.17 6.66
N SER A 68 10.22 8.68 7.10
CA SER A 68 8.92 9.36 6.94
C SER A 68 8.23 9.47 8.29
N ASP A 69 7.80 10.69 8.65
CA ASP A 69 7.07 10.93 9.90
C ASP A 69 5.54 10.86 9.72
N VAL A 70 5.06 10.94 8.48
CA VAL A 70 3.63 10.99 8.16
C VAL A 70 3.35 10.40 6.79
N LEU A 71 2.28 9.62 6.69
CA LEU A 71 1.75 9.12 5.43
C LEU A 71 0.78 10.11 4.81
N ILE A 72 0.83 10.23 3.48
CA ILE A 72 -0.17 10.98 2.72
C ILE A 72 -0.94 9.99 1.87
N ALA A 73 -2.20 9.76 2.22
CA ALA A 73 -3.07 8.88 1.45
C ALA A 73 -3.73 9.63 0.29
N SER A 74 -3.83 8.95 -0.85
CA SER A 74 -4.41 9.47 -2.08
C SER A 74 -5.17 8.39 -2.87
N GLY A 75 -5.96 8.82 -3.86
CA GLY A 75 -6.70 7.92 -4.74
C GLY A 75 -7.88 7.18 -4.07
N GLY A 76 -8.42 6.19 -4.77
CA GLY A 76 -9.64 5.49 -4.36
C GLY A 76 -9.54 4.81 -2.99
N GLY A 77 -8.38 4.23 -2.66
CA GLY A 77 -8.14 3.58 -1.36
C GLY A 77 -8.25 4.55 -0.17
N ALA A 78 -7.89 5.82 -0.37
CA ALA A 78 -7.99 6.86 0.67
C ALA A 78 -9.44 7.23 1.04
N ARG A 79 -10.43 6.91 0.19
CA ARG A 79 -11.85 7.19 0.50
C ARG A 79 -12.39 6.28 1.60
N SER A 80 -11.81 5.09 1.77
CA SER A 80 -12.22 4.13 2.81
C SER A 80 -11.62 4.51 4.17
N SER A 81 -12.48 4.81 5.16
CA SER A 81 -12.02 5.00 6.55
C SER A 81 -11.34 3.76 7.10
N VAL A 82 -11.85 2.57 6.77
CA VAL A 82 -11.27 1.30 7.18
C VAL A 82 -9.87 1.12 6.60
N TRP A 83 -9.67 1.38 5.30
CA TRP A 83 -8.35 1.22 4.69
C TRP A 83 -7.34 2.24 5.18
N ARG A 84 -7.79 3.47 5.49
CA ARG A 84 -6.91 4.47 6.09
C ARG A 84 -6.40 4.04 7.46
N GLN A 85 -7.27 3.49 8.30
CA GLN A 85 -6.85 2.97 9.59
C GLN A 85 -5.90 1.77 9.42
N ILE A 86 -6.18 0.85 8.49
CA ILE A 86 -5.28 -0.27 8.18
C ILE A 86 -3.90 0.25 7.76
N GLN A 87 -3.82 1.26 6.90
CA GLN A 87 -2.54 1.86 6.49
C GLN A 87 -1.79 2.48 7.67
N ALA A 88 -2.45 3.33 8.47
CA ALA A 88 -1.82 3.92 9.64
C ALA A 88 -1.30 2.83 10.60
N ASP A 89 -2.14 1.83 10.92
CA ASP A 89 -1.78 0.74 11.82
C ASP A 89 -0.64 -0.13 11.28
N VAL A 90 -0.66 -0.52 10.00
CA VAL A 90 0.40 -1.37 9.40
C VAL A 90 1.74 -0.64 9.40
N PHE A 91 1.74 0.63 8.97
CA PHE A 91 2.95 1.42 8.86
C PHE A 91 3.47 1.94 10.21
N GLY A 92 2.60 2.04 11.23
CA GLY A 92 2.96 2.63 12.51
C GLY A 92 3.16 4.15 12.44
N LEU A 93 2.59 4.80 11.42
CA LEU A 93 2.75 6.23 11.17
C LEU A 93 1.40 6.94 11.09
N PRO A 94 1.29 8.19 11.56
CA PRO A 94 0.11 9.02 11.34
C PRO A 94 -0.18 9.18 9.84
N LEU A 95 -1.46 9.19 9.47
CA LEU A 95 -1.89 9.33 8.08
C LEU A 95 -2.75 10.59 7.91
N LYS A 96 -2.38 11.43 6.94
CA LYS A 96 -3.15 12.60 6.51
C LYS A 96 -3.67 12.44 5.09
N MET A 97 -4.67 13.24 4.75
CA MET A 97 -5.24 13.27 3.40
C MET A 97 -5.17 14.66 2.80
N ALA A 98 -4.87 14.72 1.50
CA ALA A 98 -5.06 15.95 0.74
C ALA A 98 -6.55 16.24 0.55
N ARG A 99 -6.93 17.52 0.50
CA ARG A 99 -8.31 17.93 0.18
C ARG A 99 -8.62 17.77 -1.31
N GLN A 100 -7.60 17.80 -2.16
CA GLN A 100 -7.73 17.61 -3.59
C GLN A 100 -7.82 16.13 -3.94
N GLU A 101 -8.86 15.76 -4.69
CA GLU A 101 -9.05 14.40 -5.19
C GLU A 101 -8.03 14.09 -6.30
N GLU A 102 -7.83 15.03 -7.23
CA GLU A 102 -6.94 14.87 -8.39
C GLU A 102 -5.53 15.43 -8.13
N GLN A 103 -4.74 14.70 -7.34
CA GLN A 103 -3.43 15.13 -6.88
C GLN A 103 -2.37 15.20 -7.99
N ALA A 104 -2.45 14.30 -8.98
CA ALA A 104 -1.54 14.32 -10.13
C ALA A 104 -1.75 15.57 -11.00
N CYS A 105 -3.02 15.96 -11.23
CA CYS A 105 -3.37 17.18 -11.93
C CYS A 105 -2.84 18.41 -11.19
N LEU A 106 -3.01 18.46 -9.86
CA LEU A 106 -2.46 19.52 -9.03
C LEU A 106 -0.93 19.62 -9.15
N GLY A 107 -0.22 18.49 -9.20
CA GLY A 107 1.22 18.45 -9.46
C GLY A 107 1.60 19.09 -10.79
N GLY A 108 0.84 18.81 -11.86
CA GLY A 108 1.00 19.47 -13.16
C GLY A 108 0.80 20.99 -13.07
N CYS A 109 -0.24 21.45 -12.35
CA CYS A 109 -0.47 22.87 -12.12
C CYS A 109 0.67 23.53 -11.32
N ILE A 110 1.22 22.85 -10.31
CA ILE A 110 2.37 23.31 -9.53
C ILE A 110 3.58 23.51 -10.45
N CYS A 111 3.89 22.53 -11.31
CA CYS A 111 4.98 22.64 -12.29
C CYS A 111 4.77 23.82 -13.24
N ALA A 112 3.55 23.99 -13.77
CA ALA A 112 3.23 25.10 -14.67
C ALA A 112 3.34 26.47 -13.97
N ALA A 113 2.88 26.57 -12.71
CA ALA A 113 2.94 27.80 -11.93
C ALA A 113 4.38 28.22 -11.61
N VAL A 114 5.29 27.26 -11.38
CA VAL A 114 6.72 27.55 -11.26
C VAL A 114 7.30 27.95 -12.62
N GLY A 115 6.95 27.21 -13.69
CA GLY A 115 7.44 27.47 -15.04
C GLY A 115 7.06 28.83 -15.61
N CYS A 116 5.88 29.37 -15.25
CA CYS A 116 5.44 30.70 -15.66
C CYS A 116 5.84 31.83 -14.68
N GLY A 117 6.59 31.51 -13.63
CA GLY A 117 7.08 32.48 -12.65
C GLY A 117 6.06 32.93 -11.60
N ALA A 118 4.87 32.32 -11.53
CA ALA A 118 3.88 32.62 -10.49
C ALA A 118 4.36 32.21 -9.09
N TYR A 119 5.23 31.21 -8.99
CA TYR A 119 5.97 30.86 -7.78
C TYR A 119 7.47 30.73 -8.07
N LYS A 120 8.31 31.08 -7.09
CA LYS A 120 9.77 31.02 -7.23
C LYS A 120 10.30 29.60 -7.43
N ASN A 121 9.67 28.62 -6.79
CA ASN A 121 10.09 27.22 -6.82
C ASN A 121 8.94 26.28 -6.39
N ALA A 122 9.16 24.98 -6.57
CA ALA A 122 8.17 23.95 -6.24
C ALA A 122 7.75 23.96 -4.75
N ALA A 123 8.67 24.22 -3.82
CA ALA A 123 8.35 24.25 -2.39
C ALA A 123 7.33 25.35 -2.06
N GLN A 124 7.52 26.57 -2.61
CA GLN A 124 6.57 27.66 -2.43
C GLN A 124 5.21 27.35 -3.09
N ALA A 125 5.21 26.80 -4.30
CA ALA A 125 3.99 26.40 -4.98
C ALA A 125 3.23 25.32 -4.20
N CYS A 126 3.91 24.29 -3.68
CA CYS A 126 3.31 23.26 -2.84
C CYS A 126 2.67 23.86 -1.58
N ALA A 127 3.38 24.74 -0.85
CA ALA A 127 2.83 25.41 0.32
C ALA A 127 1.60 26.28 -0.01
N GLY A 128 1.63 26.96 -1.16
CA GLY A 128 0.55 27.82 -1.63
C GLY A 128 -0.68 27.07 -2.13
N MET A 129 -0.50 25.88 -2.74
CA MET A 129 -1.54 25.21 -3.54
C MET A 129 -2.06 23.91 -2.91
N VAL A 130 -1.24 23.18 -2.15
CA VAL A 130 -1.66 21.92 -1.52
C VAL A 130 -2.44 22.20 -0.24
N ARG A 131 -3.55 21.50 -0.02
CA ARG A 131 -4.33 21.60 1.20
C ARG A 131 -4.57 20.20 1.77
N TYR A 132 -4.51 20.09 3.09
CA TYR A 132 -4.80 18.85 3.80
C TYR A 132 -6.07 19.01 4.65
N TYR A 133 -6.66 17.90 5.05
CA TYR A 133 -7.62 17.92 6.15
C TYR A 133 -6.89 18.20 7.46
N ASP A 134 -7.58 18.85 8.41
CA ASP A 134 -7.01 19.27 9.69
C ASP A 134 -6.98 18.14 10.74
N TRP A 135 -7.41 16.94 10.35
CA TRP A 135 -7.42 15.74 11.19
C TRP A 135 -6.43 14.71 10.65
N LEU A 136 -5.93 13.87 11.56
CA LEU A 136 -5.04 12.74 11.29
C LEU A 136 -5.73 11.42 11.62
N VAL A 137 -5.34 10.36 10.93
CA VAL A 137 -5.61 8.99 11.37
C VAL A 137 -4.38 8.52 12.13
N GLU A 138 -4.51 8.37 13.44
CA GLU A 138 -3.43 7.91 14.31
C GLU A 138 -3.31 6.39 14.27
N PRO A 139 -2.09 5.84 14.27
CA PRO A 139 -1.88 4.41 14.35
C PRO A 139 -2.30 3.87 15.72
N ASN A 140 -2.96 2.72 15.75
CA ASN A 140 -3.16 1.97 16.96
C ASN A 140 -1.97 1.03 17.20
N GLU A 141 -1.19 1.28 18.24
CA GLU A 141 0.02 0.49 18.52
C GLU A 141 -0.23 -1.02 18.71
N ALA A 142 -1.36 -1.40 19.31
CA ALA A 142 -1.68 -2.81 19.50
C ALA A 142 -1.97 -3.49 18.17
N ASN A 143 -2.64 -2.79 17.25
CA ASN A 143 -2.82 -3.26 15.89
C ASN A 143 -1.51 -3.29 15.12
N HIS A 144 -0.65 -2.27 15.26
CA HIS A 144 0.67 -2.24 14.62
C HIS A 144 1.51 -3.46 15.01
N ARG A 145 1.60 -3.78 16.30
CA ARG A 145 2.30 -4.99 16.78
C ARG A 145 1.71 -6.27 16.17
N ARG A 146 0.39 -6.36 16.08
CA ARG A 146 -0.28 -7.53 15.48
C ARG A 146 -0.05 -7.61 13.97
N TYR A 147 -0.11 -6.49 13.27
CA TYR A 147 0.19 -6.39 11.85
C TYR A 147 1.65 -6.74 11.55
N GLY A 148 2.59 -6.38 12.44
CA GLY A 148 3.99 -6.79 12.34
C GLY A 148 4.16 -8.31 12.26
N GLN A 149 3.38 -9.09 13.02
CA GLN A 149 3.42 -10.57 12.94
C GLN A 149 2.93 -11.08 11.59
N TYR A 150 1.78 -10.58 11.10
CA TYR A 150 1.25 -10.96 9.79
C TYR A 150 2.13 -10.48 8.64
N TYR A 151 2.81 -9.35 8.79
CA TYR A 151 3.74 -8.81 7.82
C TYR A 151 4.96 -9.72 7.65
N GLN A 152 5.51 -10.28 8.73
CA GLN A 152 6.59 -11.27 8.62
C GLN A 152 6.12 -12.52 7.87
N LEU A 153 4.93 -13.03 8.18
CA LEU A 153 4.35 -14.17 7.45
C LEU A 153 4.10 -13.83 5.97
N PHE A 154 3.70 -12.60 5.66
CA PHE A 154 3.53 -12.12 4.29
C PHE A 154 4.85 -12.15 3.50
N LYS A 155 5.95 -11.68 4.12
CA LYS A 155 7.30 -11.75 3.53
C LYS A 155 7.76 -13.20 3.35
N GLU A 156 7.62 -14.00 4.40
CA GLU A 156 8.01 -15.42 4.39
C GLU A 156 7.27 -16.22 3.31
N THR A 157 5.96 -15.96 3.16
CA THR A 157 5.15 -16.60 2.11
C THR A 157 5.73 -16.35 0.73
N TYR A 158 6.07 -15.10 0.40
CA TYR A 158 6.66 -14.79 -0.89
C TYR A 158 7.98 -15.53 -1.10
N THR A 159 8.90 -15.42 -0.14
CA THR A 159 10.22 -16.07 -0.23
C THR A 159 10.11 -17.59 -0.36
N SER A 160 9.19 -18.21 0.37
CA SER A 160 9.01 -19.66 0.38
C SER A 160 8.31 -20.20 -0.87
N CYS A 161 7.46 -19.39 -1.51
CA CYS A 161 6.63 -19.82 -2.63
C CYS A 161 7.03 -19.21 -3.98
N ALA A 162 8.07 -18.37 -4.05
CA ALA A 162 8.43 -17.61 -5.25
C ALA A 162 8.57 -18.48 -6.51
N ASP A 163 9.28 -19.61 -6.44
CA ASP A 163 9.44 -20.54 -7.57
C ASP A 163 8.09 -21.09 -8.06
N VAL A 164 7.24 -21.53 -7.14
CA VAL A 164 5.93 -22.10 -7.46
C VAL A 164 5.01 -21.05 -8.05
N LEU A 165 4.97 -19.85 -7.45
CA LEU A 165 4.21 -18.71 -7.97
C LEU A 165 4.65 -18.39 -9.40
N GLU A 166 5.95 -18.41 -9.66
CA GLU A 166 6.48 -18.11 -10.99
C GLU A 166 6.08 -19.15 -12.04
N ARG A 167 6.26 -20.43 -11.73
CA ARG A 167 5.94 -21.52 -12.64
C ARG A 167 4.46 -21.60 -12.95
N VAL A 168 3.60 -21.49 -11.94
CA VAL A 168 2.14 -21.48 -12.13
C VAL A 168 1.70 -20.30 -12.99
N THR A 169 2.29 -19.12 -12.78
CA THR A 169 1.95 -17.92 -13.57
C THR A 169 2.36 -18.07 -15.03
N LYS A 170 3.56 -18.64 -15.30
CA LYS A 170 4.03 -18.89 -16.67
C LYS A 170 3.14 -19.90 -17.39
N MET A 171 2.87 -21.05 -16.75
CA MET A 171 1.99 -22.08 -17.32
C MET A 171 0.60 -21.51 -17.66
N GLY A 172 0.00 -20.73 -16.76
CA GLY A 172 -1.31 -20.12 -17.02
C GLY A 172 -1.31 -19.13 -18.20
N ARG A 173 -0.21 -18.41 -18.44
CA ARG A 173 -0.08 -17.49 -19.59
C ARG A 173 0.08 -18.24 -20.90
N GLU A 174 0.88 -19.30 -20.92
CA GLU A 174 1.06 -20.16 -22.10
C GLU A 174 -0.26 -20.79 -22.57
N GLU A 175 -1.19 -21.10 -21.66
CA GLU A 175 -2.52 -21.62 -22.00
C GLU A 175 -3.49 -20.57 -22.57
N MET A 176 -3.18 -19.28 -22.42
CA MET A 176 -4.03 -18.16 -22.87
C MET A 176 -3.59 -17.58 -24.22
N GLU A 177 -2.44 -18.00 -24.75
CA GLU A 177 -1.89 -17.64 -26.07
C GLU A 177 -2.36 -18.62 -27.16
#